data_AF-A0A1G3A606-F1
#
_entry.id   AF-A0A1G3A606-F1
#
_cell.length_a   1.000
_cell.length_b   1.000
_cell.length_c   1.000
_cell.angle_alpha   90.00
_cell.angle_beta   90.00
_cell.angle_gamma   90.00
#
_symmetry.space_group_name_H-M   'P 1'
#
loop_
_entity.id
_entity.type
_entity.pdbx_description
1 polymer ?
#
loop_
_entity_poly.entity_id
_entity_poly.type
_entity_poly.pdbx_seq_one_letter_code
_entity_poly.pdbx_strand_id
1 'polypeptide(L)'
;MPAPADDDDLPLEVDDPIAQPTVDARGHDPARDLVHARRHDPARDLAAGLPRDGLVHGDLAPAETAAARPPPRWAFWSGIFGFPFQSGVWPRWLLLSSMLFLALLLLSGAGQLASGAPGKSWAISLICLVLSYFVILVWSVTAAASGLAILQGTAAGSDEIEWPDALWIDWISDCFYVVNPLCVSILAGWGSVWLLDLVGRPYGPVGPWTAFVLFPIVQLSMLETASPLIPVSRPVLHCLVRYWWAWGIVFGEAGILLAAVLWSVGQIPMSSGPGAAAVMAPLVVATWMIYCRLWGRLVWYCAQHGAFDIESEDVEEERDPEELRPRRA
;
A
#
# COMPACT_ATOMS: atom_id res chain seq x y z
N MET A 1 9.43 58.41 15.22
CA MET A 1 10.87 58.55 14.94
C MET A 1 11.26 57.47 13.96
N PRO A 2 11.62 57.83 12.72
CA PRO A 2 12.11 56.90 11.72
C PRO A 2 13.63 56.71 11.91
N ALA A 3 14.12 55.49 11.68
CA ALA A 3 15.53 55.22 11.46
C ALA A 3 15.63 54.26 10.27
N PRO A 4 16.21 54.68 9.13
CA PRO A 4 16.64 53.77 8.08
C PRO A 4 18.03 53.26 8.46
N ALA A 5 18.23 51.94 8.41
CA ALA A 5 19.54 51.34 8.45
C ALA A 5 19.87 50.86 7.04
N ASP A 6 20.94 51.45 6.52
CA ASP A 6 21.59 51.18 5.25
C ASP A 6 22.22 49.78 5.22
N ASP A 7 22.38 49.30 3.98
CA ASP A 7 23.49 48.53 3.42
C ASP A 7 24.37 47.68 4.35
N ASP A 8 24.51 46.40 4.02
CA ASP A 8 25.81 45.74 3.97
C ASP A 8 25.75 44.46 3.11
N ASP A 9 26.49 44.51 2.00
CA ASP A 9 27.35 43.46 1.46
C ASP A 9 26.77 42.06 1.23
N LEU A 10 26.15 41.88 0.05
CA LEU A 10 26.13 40.56 -0.59
C LEU A 10 27.48 40.34 -1.29
N PRO A 11 28.22 39.28 -0.95
CA PRO A 11 29.51 38.98 -1.56
C PRO A 11 29.33 38.66 -3.04
N LEU A 12 30.16 39.31 -3.86
CA LEU A 12 30.33 39.05 -5.28
C LEU A 12 30.54 37.55 -5.52
N GLU A 13 29.62 36.98 -6.28
CA GLU A 13 29.66 35.64 -6.84
C GLU A 13 30.93 35.52 -7.68
N VAL A 14 31.91 34.76 -7.16
CA VAL A 14 33.13 34.40 -7.88
C VAL A 14 32.73 33.35 -8.90
N ASP A 15 32.67 33.76 -10.18
CA ASP A 15 32.59 32.86 -11.33
C ASP A 15 33.77 31.88 -11.28
N ASP A 16 33.52 30.68 -10.77
CA ASP A 16 34.45 29.57 -10.93
C ASP A 16 34.57 29.26 -12.43
N PRO A 17 35.79 29.27 -13.00
CA PRO A 17 35.98 28.92 -14.40
C PRO A 17 35.56 27.47 -14.60
N ILE A 18 34.43 27.28 -15.29
CA ILE A 18 33.95 25.98 -15.76
C ILE A 18 35.11 25.30 -16.49
N ALA A 19 35.69 24.30 -15.83
CA ALA A 19 36.71 23.44 -16.40
C ALA A 19 36.11 22.78 -17.65
N GLN A 20 36.51 23.25 -18.83
CA GLN A 20 36.11 22.63 -20.08
C GLN A 20 36.66 21.20 -20.10
N PRO A 21 35.80 20.17 -20.29
CA PRO A 21 36.25 18.79 -20.36
C PRO A 21 37.22 18.65 -21.52
N THR A 22 38.47 18.30 -21.20
CA THR A 22 39.50 17.97 -22.17
C THR A 22 39.07 16.72 -22.92
N VAL A 23 38.58 16.90 -24.14
CA VAL A 23 38.31 15.84 -25.11
C VAL A 23 39.62 15.11 -25.37
N ASP A 24 39.69 13.84 -24.98
CA ASP A 24 40.84 12.98 -25.27
C ASP A 24 41.05 12.89 -26.79
N ALA A 25 42.30 12.86 -27.24
CA ALA A 25 42.73 12.89 -28.65
C ALA A 25 42.21 11.71 -29.49
N ARG A 26 41.50 10.76 -28.86
CA ARG A 26 40.82 9.64 -29.51
C ARG A 26 39.37 9.94 -29.92
N GLY A 27 38.86 11.14 -29.65
CA GLY A 27 37.47 11.51 -29.97
C GLY A 27 36.44 10.68 -29.17
N HIS A 28 36.88 10.05 -28.09
CA HIS A 28 36.03 9.30 -27.19
C HIS A 28 35.53 10.27 -26.11
N ASP A 29 34.23 10.56 -26.14
CA ASP A 29 33.57 11.44 -25.20
C ASP A 29 33.05 10.59 -24.02
N PRO A 30 33.75 10.57 -22.87
CA PRO A 30 33.32 9.77 -21.71
C PRO A 30 31.97 10.24 -21.15
N ALA A 31 31.51 11.46 -21.46
CA ALA A 31 30.18 11.91 -21.10
C ALA A 31 29.09 11.16 -21.90
N ARG A 32 29.40 10.72 -23.12
CA ARG A 32 28.47 9.94 -23.96
C ARG A 32 28.30 8.51 -23.45
N ASP A 33 29.36 7.90 -22.95
CA ASP A 33 29.32 6.57 -22.35
C ASP A 33 28.66 6.58 -20.97
N LEU A 34 28.83 7.64 -20.18
CA LEU A 34 28.07 7.83 -18.94
C LEU A 34 26.57 8.12 -19.20
N VAL A 35 26.22 8.75 -20.32
CA VAL A 35 24.81 8.96 -20.72
C VAL A 35 24.17 7.68 -21.24
N HIS A 36 24.93 6.77 -21.86
CA HIS A 36 24.44 5.46 -22.29
C HIS A 36 24.42 4.41 -21.17
N ALA A 37 25.37 4.42 -20.24
CA ALA A 37 25.35 3.58 -19.04
C ALA A 37 24.27 4.00 -18.03
N ARG A 38 23.70 5.21 -18.20
CA ARG A 38 22.60 5.76 -17.39
C ARG A 38 21.22 5.60 -18.05
N ARG A 39 21.13 4.83 -19.14
CA ARG A 39 19.88 4.52 -19.86
C ARG A 39 19.59 3.02 -19.82
N HIS A 40 19.20 2.55 -18.66
CA HIS A 40 18.07 1.63 -18.45
C HIS A 40 18.11 1.22 -16.98
N ASP A 41 17.35 1.94 -16.17
CA ASP A 41 17.10 1.55 -14.80
C ASP A 41 15.67 0.98 -14.78
N PRO A 42 15.48 -0.35 -14.81
CA PRO A 42 14.15 -0.95 -14.92
C PRO A 42 13.26 -0.64 -13.70
N ALA A 43 13.84 -0.26 -12.56
CA ALA A 43 13.08 0.27 -11.43
C ALA A 43 12.40 1.62 -11.74
N ARG A 44 12.94 2.40 -12.70
CA ARG A 44 12.38 3.67 -13.17
C ARG A 44 11.08 3.48 -13.95
N ASP A 45 10.98 2.39 -14.72
CA ASP A 45 9.81 2.13 -15.57
C ASP A 45 8.66 1.50 -14.77
N LEU A 46 8.97 0.71 -13.73
CA LEU A 46 7.96 0.21 -12.79
C LEU A 46 7.32 1.33 -11.95
N ALA A 47 8.12 2.32 -11.54
CA ALA A 47 7.62 3.51 -10.86
C ALA A 47 6.91 4.50 -11.81
N ALA A 48 7.19 4.44 -13.12
CA ALA A 48 6.58 5.30 -14.13
C ALA A 48 5.27 4.74 -14.70
N GLY A 49 5.02 3.44 -14.59
CA GLY A 49 3.78 2.76 -15.03
C GLY A 49 2.58 2.92 -14.10
N LEU A 50 2.79 3.39 -12.86
CA LEU A 50 1.68 3.82 -11.99
C LEU A 50 1.03 5.08 -12.59
N PRO A 51 -0.31 5.21 -12.59
CA PRO A 51 -0.99 6.27 -13.32
C PRO A 51 -0.63 7.62 -12.70
N ARG A 52 0.30 8.33 -13.35
CA ARG A 52 0.73 9.70 -12.99
C ARG A 52 -0.40 10.72 -13.14
N ASP A 53 -1.41 10.41 -13.94
CA ASP A 53 -2.47 11.36 -14.31
C ASP A 53 -3.66 11.38 -13.34
N GLY A 54 -3.68 10.51 -12.32
CA GLY A 54 -4.78 10.42 -11.35
C GLY A 54 -4.41 10.71 -9.89
N LEU A 55 -3.13 10.61 -9.53
CA LEU A 55 -2.63 11.00 -8.21
C LEU A 55 -2.17 12.47 -8.28
N VAL A 56 -3.14 13.35 -8.04
CA VAL A 56 -3.01 14.80 -7.96
C VAL A 56 -1.78 15.22 -7.14
N HIS A 57 -0.78 15.79 -7.83
CA HIS A 57 0.22 16.73 -7.31
C HIS A 57 0.90 16.41 -5.96
N GLY A 58 1.45 15.21 -5.82
CA GLY A 58 2.62 15.01 -4.97
C GLY A 58 3.86 14.93 -5.86
N ASP A 59 4.81 15.85 -5.68
CA ASP A 59 6.18 15.72 -6.17
C ASP A 59 6.78 14.44 -5.57
N LEU A 60 6.45 13.27 -6.14
CA LEU A 60 7.24 12.06 -5.95
C LEU A 60 8.56 12.34 -6.65
N ALA A 61 9.46 13.01 -5.93
CA ALA A 61 10.86 13.11 -6.27
C ALA A 61 11.27 11.72 -6.79
N PRO A 62 11.87 11.63 -7.99
CA PRO A 62 12.05 10.38 -8.68
C PRO A 62 12.65 9.35 -7.72
N ALA A 63 12.13 8.12 -7.76
CA ALA A 63 12.59 6.96 -6.98
C ALA A 63 14.12 6.68 -7.08
N GLU A 64 14.86 7.51 -7.83
CA GLU A 64 16.30 7.65 -7.96
C GLU A 64 17.06 7.71 -6.61
N THR A 65 16.46 8.18 -5.51
CA THR A 65 17.10 8.15 -4.17
C THR A 65 16.77 6.91 -3.32
N ALA A 66 15.69 6.20 -3.62
CA ALA A 66 15.21 5.05 -2.85
C ALA A 66 15.90 3.74 -3.24
N ALA A 67 16.25 3.58 -4.53
CA ALA A 67 17.01 2.43 -5.03
C ALA A 67 18.40 2.28 -4.39
N ALA A 68 18.91 3.30 -3.70
CA ALA A 68 20.26 3.32 -3.14
C ALA A 68 20.40 2.59 -1.78
N ARG A 69 19.31 2.31 -1.04
CA ARG A 69 19.43 1.68 0.28
C ARG A 69 19.29 0.16 0.18
N PRO A 70 20.35 -0.61 0.47
CA PRO A 70 20.23 -2.07 0.52
C PRO A 70 19.25 -2.48 1.62
N PRO A 71 18.52 -3.59 1.46
CA PRO A 71 17.56 -4.02 2.45
C PRO A 71 18.29 -4.40 3.75
N PRO A 72 17.71 -4.13 4.93
CA PRO A 72 18.27 -4.63 6.16
C PRO A 72 18.29 -6.16 6.08
N ARG A 73 19.29 -6.77 6.72
CA ARG A 73 19.51 -8.22 6.66
C ARG A 73 18.26 -9.03 7.01
N TRP A 74 17.37 -8.47 7.85
CA TRP A 74 16.09 -9.06 8.24
C TRP A 74 14.91 -8.18 7.79
N ALA A 75 14.75 -8.02 6.48
CA ALA A 75 13.74 -7.17 5.84
C ALA A 75 12.31 -7.32 6.38
N PHE A 76 11.91 -8.52 6.80
CA PHE A 76 10.56 -8.82 7.29
C PHE A 76 10.39 -8.67 8.81
N TRP A 77 11.45 -8.48 9.58
CA TRP A 77 11.35 -8.40 11.05
C TRP A 77 11.76 -7.04 11.60
N SER A 78 12.76 -6.40 10.98
CA SER A 78 13.32 -5.17 11.51
C SER A 78 12.36 -3.99 11.35
N GLY A 79 11.89 -3.44 12.48
CA GLY A 79 11.14 -2.18 12.51
C GLY A 79 9.69 -2.27 12.03
N ILE A 80 9.14 -3.47 11.83
CA ILE A 80 7.74 -3.66 11.42
C ILE A 80 6.79 -3.48 12.61
N PHE A 81 7.01 -4.23 13.70
CA PHE A 81 6.15 -4.17 14.89
C PHE A 81 6.28 -2.85 15.67
N GLY A 82 7.39 -2.13 15.49
CA GLY A 82 7.59 -0.80 16.06
C GLY A 82 6.89 0.33 15.28
N PHE A 83 6.39 0.05 14.08
CA PHE A 83 5.87 1.08 13.18
C PHE A 83 4.69 1.87 13.74
N PRO A 84 3.64 1.26 14.34
CA PRO A 84 2.52 2.02 14.89
C PRO A 84 2.90 3.00 16.00
N PHE A 85 4.08 2.82 16.60
CA PHE A 85 4.58 3.64 17.70
C PHE A 85 5.52 4.77 17.26
N GLN A 86 5.82 4.88 15.97
CA GLN A 86 6.61 6.00 15.42
C GLN A 86 5.80 7.30 15.49
N SER A 87 6.44 8.40 15.88
CA SER A 87 5.80 9.71 16.13
C SER A 87 4.93 10.20 14.97
N GLY A 88 5.38 10.01 13.72
CA GLY A 88 4.62 10.39 12.53
C GLY A 88 3.34 9.58 12.29
N VAL A 89 3.20 8.40 12.91
CA VAL A 89 2.08 7.45 12.69
C VAL A 89 0.94 7.66 13.69
N TRP A 90 1.25 8.20 14.88
CA TRP A 90 0.28 8.38 15.97
C TRP A 90 -0.99 9.13 15.56
N PRO A 91 -0.94 10.29 14.86
CA PRO A 91 -2.17 11.02 14.52
C PRO A 91 -3.14 10.18 13.69
N ARG A 92 -2.63 9.42 12.71
CA ARG A 92 -3.45 8.57 11.84
C ARG A 92 -3.95 7.32 12.56
N TRP A 93 -3.11 6.70 13.39
CA TRP A 93 -3.51 5.57 14.22
C TRP A 93 -4.64 5.96 15.17
N LEU A 94 -4.52 7.10 15.89
CA LEU A 94 -5.55 7.60 16.80
C LEU A 94 -6.84 7.96 16.07
N LEU A 95 -6.75 8.62 14.91
CA LEU A 95 -7.91 8.98 14.09
C LEU A 95 -8.68 7.73 13.65
N LEU A 96 -8.01 6.78 13.01
CA LEU A 96 -8.61 5.53 12.54
C LEU A 96 -9.18 4.70 13.70
N SER A 97 -8.49 4.67 14.84
CA SER A 97 -8.96 3.96 16.04
C SER A 97 -10.22 4.60 16.62
N SER A 98 -10.27 5.94 16.65
CA SER A 98 -11.43 6.68 17.16
C SER A 98 -12.66 6.48 16.28
N MET A 99 -12.48 6.51 14.96
CA MET A 99 -13.55 6.24 13.99
C MET A 99 -14.06 4.81 14.08
N LEU A 100 -13.17 3.82 14.15
CA LEU A 100 -13.55 2.41 14.30
C LEU A 100 -14.23 2.16 15.66
N PHE A 101 -13.73 2.77 16.73
CA PHE A 101 -14.38 2.72 18.05
C PHE A 101 -15.81 3.25 17.98
N LEU A 102 -16.02 4.41 17.36
CA LEU A 102 -17.34 5.00 17.20
C LEU A 102 -18.28 4.09 16.39
N ALA A 103 -17.80 3.51 15.28
CA ALA A 103 -18.55 2.54 14.49
C ALA A 103 -18.98 1.33 15.35
N LEU A 104 -18.04 0.71 16.07
CA LEU A 104 -18.32 -0.45 16.93
C LEU A 104 -19.29 -0.09 18.06
N LEU A 105 -19.17 1.11 18.63
CA LEU A 105 -20.07 1.60 19.66
C LEU A 105 -21.50 1.72 19.13
N LEU A 106 -21.69 2.36 17.97
CA LEU A 106 -22.99 2.52 17.33
C LEU A 106 -23.60 1.17 16.94
N LEU A 107 -22.80 0.25 16.39
CA LEU A 107 -23.23 -1.09 16.02
C LEU A 107 -23.68 -1.91 17.24
N SER A 108 -22.90 -1.86 18.33
CA SER A 108 -23.25 -2.56 19.58
C SER A 108 -24.51 -1.99 20.22
N GLY A 109 -24.67 -0.66 20.22
CA GLY A 109 -25.86 0.02 20.72
C GLY A 109 -27.10 -0.32 19.90
N ALA A 110 -26.98 -0.39 18.56
CA ALA A 110 -28.05 -0.86 17.69
C ALA A 110 -28.47 -2.29 18.04
N GLY A 111 -27.51 -3.21 18.20
CA GLY A 111 -27.80 -4.60 18.60
C GLY A 111 -28.52 -4.71 19.94
N GLN A 112 -28.06 -3.97 20.95
CA GLN A 112 -28.70 -3.95 22.28
C GLN A 112 -30.14 -3.40 22.22
N LEU A 113 -30.36 -2.30 21.50
CA LEU A 113 -31.68 -1.70 21.32
C LEU A 113 -32.64 -2.61 20.53
N ALA A 114 -32.14 -3.34 19.54
CA ALA A 114 -32.91 -4.31 18.76
C ALA A 114 -33.34 -5.52 19.60
N SER A 115 -32.54 -5.92 20.57
CA SER A 115 -32.86 -7.03 21.50
C SER A 115 -33.82 -6.63 22.63
N GLY A 116 -34.06 -5.32 22.83
CA GLY A 116 -34.93 -4.79 23.89
C GLY A 116 -36.43 -4.98 23.62
N ALA A 117 -37.25 -4.83 24.68
CA ALA A 117 -38.69 -5.01 24.68
C ALA A 117 -39.45 -4.24 23.56
N PRO A 118 -40.60 -4.75 23.09
CA PRO A 118 -41.36 -4.14 21.99
C PRO A 118 -41.78 -2.70 22.30
N GLY A 119 -41.33 -1.74 21.48
CA GLY A 119 -41.60 -0.31 21.65
C GLY A 119 -40.85 0.58 20.66
N LYS A 120 -40.71 1.89 20.97
CA LYS A 120 -40.04 2.90 20.11
C LYS A 120 -38.52 2.67 19.90
N SER A 121 -37.93 1.65 20.51
CA SER A 121 -36.51 1.30 20.42
C SER A 121 -36.06 0.90 19.01
N TRP A 122 -36.95 0.33 18.18
CA TRP A 122 -36.60 -0.10 16.83
C TRP A 122 -36.15 1.05 15.92
N ALA A 123 -36.78 2.23 16.05
CA ALA A 123 -36.44 3.39 15.24
C ALA A 123 -35.05 3.93 15.60
N ILE A 124 -34.72 3.98 16.89
CA ILE A 124 -33.39 4.40 17.37
C ILE A 124 -32.34 3.38 16.91
N SER A 125 -32.63 2.08 17.02
CA SER A 125 -31.75 1.02 16.53
C SER A 125 -31.43 1.17 15.04
N LEU A 126 -32.43 1.47 14.21
CA LEU A 126 -32.25 1.68 12.77
C LEU A 126 -31.35 2.89 12.50
N ILE A 127 -31.55 4.00 13.20
CA ILE A 127 -30.73 5.21 13.07
C ILE A 127 -29.28 4.91 13.46
N CYS A 128 -29.06 4.23 14.58
CA CYS A 128 -27.72 3.82 15.02
C CYS A 128 -27.03 2.90 14.00
N LEU A 129 -27.77 1.97 13.40
CA LEU A 129 -27.26 1.07 12.35
C LEU A 129 -26.82 1.85 11.10
N VAL A 130 -27.68 2.76 10.60
CA VAL A 130 -27.37 3.58 9.42
C VAL A 130 -26.16 4.46 9.68
N LEU A 131 -26.09 5.11 10.85
CA LEU A 131 -24.96 5.94 11.22
C LEU A 131 -23.68 5.10 11.37
N SER A 132 -23.76 3.92 11.98
CA SER A 132 -22.63 3.00 12.07
C SER A 132 -22.10 2.64 10.68
N TYR A 133 -22.98 2.30 9.74
CA TYR A 133 -22.59 1.94 8.38
C TYR A 133 -21.90 3.10 7.67
N PHE A 134 -22.44 4.31 7.82
CA PHE A 134 -21.82 5.52 7.30
C PHE A 134 -20.41 5.75 7.88
N VAL A 135 -20.23 5.62 9.20
CA VAL A 135 -18.91 5.76 9.84
C VAL A 135 -17.94 4.68 9.35
N ILE A 136 -18.39 3.43 9.19
CA ILE A 136 -17.57 2.34 8.62
C ILE A 136 -17.14 2.66 7.19
N LEU A 137 -18.02 3.22 6.37
CA LEU A 137 -17.70 3.59 4.98
C LEU A 137 -16.61 4.67 4.95
N VAL A 138 -16.77 5.75 5.71
CA VAL A 138 -15.76 6.83 5.80
C VAL A 138 -14.45 6.31 6.39
N TRP A 139 -14.53 5.44 7.40
CA TRP A 139 -13.36 4.77 7.97
C TRP A 139 -12.64 3.93 6.92
N SER A 140 -13.37 3.15 6.11
CA SER A 140 -12.80 2.27 5.10
C SER A 140 -12.03 3.04 4.03
N VAL A 141 -12.58 4.16 3.54
CA VAL A 141 -11.89 5.05 2.59
C VAL A 141 -10.60 5.60 3.21
N THR A 142 -10.66 6.07 4.46
CA THR A 142 -9.50 6.63 5.16
C THR A 142 -8.43 5.58 5.46
N ALA A 143 -8.87 4.38 5.86
CA ALA A 143 -8.00 3.23 6.15
C ALA A 143 -7.34 2.69 4.88
N ALA A 144 -8.06 2.69 3.75
CA ALA A 144 -7.54 2.30 2.45
C ALA A 144 -6.45 3.26 1.98
N ALA A 145 -6.71 4.57 1.96
CA ALA A 145 -5.72 5.58 1.59
C ALA A 145 -4.48 5.54 2.50
N SER A 146 -4.70 5.45 3.82
CA SER A 146 -3.59 5.30 4.78
C SER A 146 -2.80 4.00 4.56
N GLY A 147 -3.49 2.90 4.26
CA GLY A 147 -2.87 1.60 3.99
C GLY A 147 -2.04 1.60 2.72
N LEU A 148 -2.53 2.22 1.64
CA LEU A 148 -1.79 2.37 0.40
C LEU A 148 -0.57 3.28 0.58
N ALA A 149 -0.69 4.40 1.29
CA ALA A 149 0.45 5.27 1.59
C ALA A 149 1.56 4.50 2.36
N ILE A 150 1.17 3.69 3.36
CA ILE A 150 2.11 2.82 4.09
C ILE A 150 2.76 1.80 3.14
N LEU A 151 1.96 1.12 2.30
CA LEU A 151 2.44 0.10 1.38
C LEU A 151 3.42 0.70 0.37
N GLN A 152 3.05 1.80 -0.30
CA GLN A 152 3.85 2.48 -1.32
C GLN A 152 5.12 3.10 -0.72
N GLY A 153 5.01 3.82 0.40
CA GLY A 153 6.17 4.40 1.06
C GLY A 153 7.16 3.33 1.53
N THR A 154 6.65 2.21 2.05
CA THR A 154 7.50 1.07 2.45
C THR A 154 8.08 0.33 1.24
N ALA A 155 7.32 0.20 0.14
CA ALA A 155 7.78 -0.38 -1.12
C ALA A 155 8.91 0.45 -1.75
N ALA A 156 8.86 1.78 -1.58
CA ALA A 156 9.94 2.71 -1.92
C ALA A 156 11.10 2.68 -0.91
N GLY A 157 11.10 1.79 0.07
CA GLY A 157 12.16 1.71 1.08
C GLY A 157 12.20 2.89 2.07
N SER A 158 11.16 3.72 2.11
CA SER A 158 11.06 4.78 3.11
C SER A 158 10.61 4.22 4.46
N ASP A 159 11.32 4.58 5.51
CA ASP A 159 10.90 4.25 6.87
C ASP A 159 9.83 5.21 7.39
N GLU A 160 9.87 6.47 6.96
CA GLU A 160 8.90 7.52 7.25
C GLU A 160 7.85 7.59 6.12
N ILE A 161 6.57 7.58 6.49
CA ILE A 161 5.46 7.59 5.54
C ILE A 161 4.98 9.03 5.38
N GLU A 162 5.00 9.51 4.15
CA GLU A 162 4.33 10.73 3.76
C GLU A 162 2.82 10.47 3.72
N TRP A 163 2.07 11.23 4.51
CA TRP A 163 0.63 11.03 4.63
C TRP A 163 -0.10 11.83 3.57
N PRO A 164 -1.20 11.31 3.02
CA PRO A 164 -1.99 12.06 2.06
C PRO A 164 -2.65 13.27 2.75
N ASP A 165 -2.34 14.47 2.26
CA ASP A 165 -2.96 15.74 2.68
C ASP A 165 -4.27 16.04 1.94
N ALA A 166 -4.62 15.21 0.95
CA ALA A 166 -5.75 15.40 0.06
C ALA A 166 -7.12 15.31 0.77
N LEU A 167 -8.16 15.83 0.11
CA LEU A 167 -9.53 15.72 0.60
C LEU A 167 -10.00 14.27 0.50
N TRP A 168 -10.90 13.86 1.40
CA TRP A 168 -11.42 12.48 1.43
C TRP A 168 -12.06 12.01 0.11
N ILE A 169 -12.47 12.95 -0.75
CA ILE A 169 -13.04 12.66 -2.08
C ILE A 169 -11.99 12.07 -3.01
N ASP A 170 -10.74 12.56 -2.91
CA ASP A 170 -9.64 12.09 -3.75
C ASP A 170 -9.24 10.65 -3.38
N TRP A 171 -9.50 10.24 -2.14
CA TRP A 171 -9.24 8.89 -1.63
C TRP A 171 -10.26 7.84 -2.06
N ILE A 172 -11.34 8.24 -2.73
CA ILE A 172 -12.36 7.29 -3.20
C ILE A 172 -11.76 6.35 -4.25
N SER A 173 -10.86 6.83 -5.10
CA SER A 173 -10.14 6.01 -6.08
C SER A 173 -9.26 4.96 -5.39
N ASP A 174 -8.49 5.37 -4.38
CA ASP A 174 -7.64 4.52 -3.54
C ASP A 174 -8.44 3.40 -2.87
N CYS A 175 -9.67 3.70 -2.44
CA CYS A 175 -10.56 2.72 -1.85
C CYS A 175 -10.85 1.54 -2.78
N PHE A 176 -10.94 1.75 -4.10
CA PHE A 176 -11.15 0.66 -5.06
C PHE A 176 -9.99 -0.33 -5.11
N TYR A 177 -8.75 0.11 -4.88
CA TYR A 177 -7.57 -0.77 -4.79
C TYR A 177 -7.51 -1.60 -3.49
N VAL A 178 -8.46 -1.42 -2.57
CA VAL A 178 -8.59 -2.24 -1.36
C VAL A 178 -9.90 -3.03 -1.38
N VAL A 179 -11.01 -2.37 -1.75
CA VAL A 179 -12.34 -2.98 -1.76
C VAL A 179 -12.50 -3.99 -2.90
N ASN A 180 -12.07 -3.67 -4.13
CA ASN A 180 -12.18 -4.62 -5.23
C ASN A 180 -11.39 -5.91 -5.00
N PRO A 181 -10.09 -5.89 -4.61
CA PRO A 181 -9.37 -7.13 -4.35
C PRO A 181 -9.97 -7.92 -3.20
N LEU A 182 -10.50 -7.23 -2.17
CA LEU A 182 -11.22 -7.88 -1.07
C LEU A 182 -12.49 -8.58 -1.56
N CYS A 183 -13.32 -7.90 -2.36
CA CYS A 183 -14.53 -8.47 -2.96
C CYS A 183 -14.21 -9.68 -3.83
N VAL A 184 -13.22 -9.58 -4.73
CA VAL A 184 -12.78 -10.69 -5.59
C VAL A 184 -12.35 -11.90 -4.74
N SER A 185 -11.60 -11.66 -3.67
CA SER A 185 -11.08 -12.70 -2.80
C SER A 185 -12.17 -13.35 -1.94
N ILE A 186 -13.14 -12.58 -1.45
CA ILE A 186 -14.33 -13.10 -0.75
C ILE A 186 -15.19 -13.93 -1.71
N LEU A 187 -15.42 -13.45 -2.93
CA LEU A 187 -16.17 -14.19 -3.95
C LEU A 187 -15.49 -15.52 -4.30
N ALA A 188 -14.16 -15.52 -4.47
CA ALA A 188 -13.39 -16.74 -4.69
C ALA A 188 -13.48 -17.70 -3.48
N GLY A 189 -13.42 -17.18 -2.25
CA GLY A 189 -13.60 -17.98 -1.03
C GLY A 189 -15.00 -18.59 -0.93
N TRP A 190 -16.03 -17.80 -1.22
CA TRP A 190 -17.42 -18.27 -1.25
C TRP A 190 -17.64 -19.33 -2.34
N GLY A 191 -17.11 -19.11 -3.54
CA GLY A 191 -17.13 -20.08 -4.64
C GLY A 191 -16.41 -21.39 -4.29
N SER A 192 -15.31 -21.31 -3.54
CA SER A 192 -14.57 -22.50 -3.06
C SER A 192 -15.41 -23.32 -2.08
N VAL A 193 -16.10 -22.67 -1.13
CA VAL A 193 -17.01 -23.33 -0.18
C VAL A 193 -18.17 -23.99 -0.92
N TRP A 194 -18.79 -23.26 -1.86
CA TRP A 194 -19.89 -23.78 -2.69
C TRP A 194 -19.46 -25.01 -3.50
N LEU A 195 -18.27 -24.97 -4.11
CA LEU A 195 -17.75 -26.11 -4.87
C LEU A 195 -17.50 -27.34 -4.00
N LEU A 196 -16.99 -27.17 -2.77
CA LEU A 196 -16.77 -28.28 -1.85
C LEU A 196 -18.09 -28.90 -1.35
N ASP A 197 -19.10 -28.06 -1.12
CA ASP A 197 -20.45 -28.49 -0.74
C ASP A 197 -21.09 -29.36 -1.83
N LEU A 198 -20.94 -28.98 -3.10
CA LEU A 198 -21.41 -29.79 -4.24
C LEU A 198 -20.81 -31.20 -4.30
N VAL A 199 -19.57 -31.38 -3.81
CA VAL A 199 -18.89 -32.69 -3.77
C VAL A 199 -19.12 -33.41 -2.43
N GLY A 200 -19.94 -32.84 -1.53
CA GLY A 200 -20.22 -33.40 -0.21
C GLY A 200 -18.99 -33.44 0.70
N ARG A 201 -18.03 -32.53 0.50
CA ARG A 201 -16.81 -32.42 1.31
C ARG A 201 -16.99 -31.37 2.41
N PRO A 202 -16.45 -31.61 3.62
CA PRO A 202 -16.45 -30.60 4.66
C PRO A 202 -15.64 -29.38 4.19
N TYR A 203 -16.26 -28.21 4.16
CA TYR A 203 -15.67 -26.97 3.64
C TYR A 203 -14.81 -26.20 4.66
N GLY A 204 -14.77 -26.64 5.93
CA GLY A 204 -13.86 -26.15 6.97
C GLY A 204 -13.68 -24.62 6.98
N PRO A 205 -12.46 -24.13 7.25
CA PRO A 205 -12.12 -22.71 7.12
C PRO A 205 -11.69 -22.31 5.70
N VAL A 206 -12.02 -23.09 4.66
CA VAL A 206 -11.50 -22.88 3.30
C VAL A 206 -11.85 -21.50 2.76
N GLY A 207 -13.07 -21.02 2.96
CA GLY A 207 -13.50 -19.70 2.48
C GLY A 207 -12.60 -18.55 3.00
N PRO A 208 -12.48 -18.38 4.33
CA PRO A 208 -11.58 -17.39 4.92
C PRO A 208 -10.12 -17.56 4.52
N TRP A 209 -9.61 -18.79 4.41
CA TRP A 209 -8.24 -19.04 3.96
C TRP A 209 -8.01 -18.62 2.51
N THR A 210 -8.94 -18.94 1.62
CA THR A 210 -8.90 -18.48 0.22
C THR A 210 -8.90 -16.96 0.15
N ALA A 211 -9.77 -16.30 0.92
CA ALA A 211 -9.81 -14.84 0.95
C ALA A 211 -8.50 -14.23 1.48
N PHE A 212 -7.94 -14.80 2.55
CA PHE A 212 -6.68 -14.37 3.16
C PHE A 212 -5.49 -14.51 2.20
N VAL A 213 -5.41 -15.61 1.44
CA VAL A 213 -4.31 -15.85 0.49
C VAL A 213 -4.47 -15.01 -0.77
N LEU A 214 -5.67 -14.95 -1.34
CA LEU A 214 -5.89 -14.25 -2.62
C LEU A 214 -5.88 -12.73 -2.47
N PHE A 215 -6.36 -12.18 -1.35
CA PHE A 215 -6.47 -10.74 -1.17
C PHE A 215 -5.19 -9.95 -1.49
N PRO A 216 -4.02 -10.27 -0.89
CA PRO A 216 -2.79 -9.54 -1.19
C PRO A 216 -2.28 -9.77 -2.61
N ILE A 217 -2.49 -10.96 -3.18
CA ILE A 217 -2.07 -11.27 -4.56
C ILE A 217 -2.87 -10.40 -5.54
N VAL A 218 -4.19 -10.35 -5.36
CA VAL A 218 -5.10 -9.56 -6.20
C VAL A 218 -4.85 -8.06 -5.98
N GLN A 219 -4.63 -7.64 -4.74
CA GLN A 219 -4.33 -6.24 -4.42
C GLN A 219 -3.03 -5.77 -5.09
N LEU A 220 -1.94 -6.54 -4.97
CA LEU A 220 -0.68 -6.20 -5.62
C LEU A 220 -0.79 -6.24 -7.14
N SER A 221 -1.56 -7.17 -7.71
CA SER A 221 -1.82 -7.23 -9.15
C SER A 221 -2.55 -6.00 -9.67
N MET A 222 -3.57 -5.52 -8.93
CA MET A 222 -4.30 -4.30 -9.31
C MET A 222 -3.43 -3.05 -9.18
N LEU A 223 -2.59 -2.97 -8.16
CA LEU A 223 -1.66 -1.85 -7.97
C LEU A 223 -0.60 -1.82 -9.08
N GLU A 224 -0.03 -2.97 -9.43
CA GLU A 224 1.01 -3.07 -10.47
C GLU A 224 0.44 -2.78 -11.88
N THR A 225 -0.76 -3.25 -12.19
CA THR A 225 -1.42 -2.94 -13.49
C THR A 225 -2.04 -1.55 -13.54
N ALA A 226 -1.91 -0.75 -12.47
CA ALA A 226 -2.54 0.57 -12.37
C ALA A 226 -4.07 0.54 -12.63
N SER A 227 -4.71 -0.61 -12.36
CA SER A 227 -6.09 -0.87 -12.75
C SER A 227 -6.85 -1.65 -11.67
N PRO A 228 -7.90 -1.07 -11.08
CA PRO A 228 -8.68 -1.72 -10.03
C PRO A 228 -9.59 -2.84 -10.57
N LEU A 229 -9.58 -3.10 -11.89
CA LEU A 229 -10.42 -4.09 -12.56
C LEU A 229 -9.62 -5.29 -13.09
N ILE A 230 -8.29 -5.26 -13.05
CA ILE A 230 -7.44 -6.36 -13.51
C ILE A 230 -6.93 -7.12 -12.27
N PRO A 231 -7.57 -8.23 -11.88
CA PRO A 231 -7.29 -8.88 -10.60
C PRO A 231 -5.97 -9.68 -10.57
N VAL A 232 -5.34 -9.91 -11.72
CA VAL A 232 -4.16 -10.76 -11.84
C VAL A 232 -3.19 -10.16 -12.82
N SER A 233 -1.93 -10.03 -12.40
CA SER A 233 -0.85 -9.59 -13.27
C SER A 233 0.27 -10.63 -13.35
N ARG A 234 0.89 -10.69 -14.53
CA ARG A 234 1.96 -11.68 -14.80
C ARG A 234 3.19 -11.42 -13.93
N PRO A 235 3.65 -10.16 -13.75
CA PRO A 235 4.84 -9.90 -12.92
C PRO A 235 4.63 -10.27 -11.45
N VAL A 236 3.43 -10.04 -10.89
CA VAL A 236 3.11 -10.45 -9.52
C VAL A 236 3.06 -11.97 -9.37
N LEU A 237 2.45 -12.69 -10.33
CA LEU A 237 2.46 -14.16 -10.33
C LEU A 237 3.88 -14.72 -10.49
N HIS A 238 4.70 -14.09 -11.32
CA HIS A 238 6.11 -14.46 -11.46
C HIS A 238 6.87 -14.21 -10.15
N CYS A 239 6.69 -13.06 -9.47
CA CYS A 239 7.30 -12.84 -8.15
C CYS A 239 6.81 -13.90 -7.14
N LEU A 240 5.51 -14.25 -7.15
CA LEU A 240 4.95 -15.27 -6.28
C LEU A 240 5.63 -16.64 -6.46
N VAL A 241 5.86 -17.07 -7.69
CA VAL A 241 6.52 -18.36 -7.98
C VAL A 241 8.02 -18.31 -7.69
N ARG A 242 8.71 -17.25 -8.14
CA ARG A 242 10.16 -17.11 -8.03
C ARG A 242 10.61 -16.90 -6.57
N TYR A 243 9.86 -16.12 -5.81
CA TYR A 243 10.17 -15.74 -4.43
C TYR A 243 9.14 -16.30 -3.43
N TRP A 244 8.62 -17.50 -3.70
CA TRP A 244 7.59 -18.16 -2.89
C TRP A 244 7.90 -18.24 -1.40
N TRP A 245 9.18 -18.34 -1.03
CA TRP A 245 9.61 -18.41 0.36
C TRP A 245 9.41 -17.07 1.09
N ALA A 246 9.65 -15.94 0.41
CA ALA A 246 9.45 -14.60 0.98
C ALA A 246 7.96 -14.34 1.21
N TRP A 247 7.13 -14.71 0.24
CA TRP A 247 5.68 -14.74 0.40
C TRP A 247 5.25 -15.63 1.57
N GLY A 248 5.83 -16.82 1.70
CA GLY A 248 5.56 -17.75 2.81
C GLY A 248 5.86 -17.14 4.18
N ILE A 249 6.97 -16.40 4.33
CA ILE A 249 7.30 -15.69 5.58
C ILE A 249 6.26 -14.61 5.87
N VAL A 250 5.96 -13.74 4.89
CA VAL A 250 4.99 -12.65 5.05
C VAL A 250 3.59 -13.18 5.37
N PHE A 251 3.13 -14.24 4.70
CA PHE A 251 1.87 -14.90 5.00
C PHE A 251 1.88 -15.54 6.40
N GLY A 252 3.00 -16.14 6.81
CA GLY A 252 3.15 -16.69 8.16
C GLY A 252 3.01 -15.61 9.23
N GLU A 253 3.72 -14.50 9.09
CA GLU A 253 3.68 -13.36 10.00
C GLU A 253 2.30 -12.69 10.02
N ALA A 254 1.71 -12.41 8.85
CA ALA A 254 0.37 -11.85 8.73
C ALA A 254 -0.69 -12.80 9.31
N GLY A 255 -0.53 -14.11 9.12
CA GLY A 255 -1.42 -15.12 9.67
C GLY A 255 -1.37 -15.20 11.19
N ILE A 256 -0.17 -15.15 11.78
CA ILE A 256 0.00 -15.10 13.24
C ILE A 256 -0.60 -13.81 13.82
N LEU A 257 -0.35 -12.67 13.18
CA LEU A 257 -0.89 -11.38 13.57
C LEU A 257 -2.44 -11.41 13.55
N LEU A 258 -3.02 -11.90 12.46
CA LEU A 258 -4.47 -12.04 12.32
C LEU A 258 -5.05 -13.02 13.34
N ALA A 259 -4.41 -14.17 13.55
CA ALA A 259 -4.84 -15.15 14.54
C ALA A 259 -4.81 -14.58 15.96
N ALA A 260 -3.76 -13.83 16.33
CA ALA A 260 -3.64 -13.18 17.63
C ALA A 260 -4.75 -12.15 17.87
N VAL A 261 -5.09 -11.35 16.84
CA VAL A 261 -6.21 -10.41 16.90
C VAL A 261 -7.53 -11.14 17.01
N LEU A 262 -7.84 -12.09 16.12
CA LEU A 262 -9.08 -12.84 16.15
C LEU A 262 -9.27 -13.60 17.46
N TRP A 263 -8.19 -14.19 18.00
CA TRP A 263 -8.19 -14.79 19.32
C TRP A 263 -8.55 -13.76 20.39
N SER A 264 -7.87 -12.61 20.40
CA SER A 264 -8.13 -11.53 21.36
C SER A 264 -9.58 -11.01 21.28
N VAL A 265 -10.11 -10.85 20.06
CA VAL A 265 -11.51 -10.47 19.82
C VAL A 265 -12.46 -11.52 20.38
N GLY A 266 -12.18 -12.80 20.09
CA GLY A 266 -13.02 -13.93 20.49
C GLY A 266 -13.08 -14.14 22.00
N GLN A 267 -12.05 -13.70 22.73
CA GLN A 267 -12.05 -13.74 24.19
C GLN A 267 -12.89 -12.63 24.83
N ILE A 268 -13.28 -11.59 24.08
CA ILE A 268 -14.05 -10.47 24.63
C ILE A 268 -15.53 -10.72 24.34
N PRO A 269 -16.36 -11.01 25.36
CA PRO A 269 -17.79 -11.19 25.15
C PRO A 269 -18.38 -9.96 24.45
N MET A 270 -19.22 -10.17 23.44
CA MET A 270 -19.94 -9.06 22.78
C MET A 270 -20.80 -8.26 23.77
N SER A 271 -21.12 -8.83 24.94
CA SER A 271 -21.82 -8.17 26.05
C SER A 271 -20.93 -7.31 26.96
N SER A 272 -19.62 -7.21 26.72
CA SER A 272 -18.67 -6.53 27.61
C SER A 272 -18.77 -5.00 27.58
N GLY A 273 -19.73 -4.45 26.83
CA GLY A 273 -19.98 -3.03 26.75
C GLY A 273 -18.92 -2.24 25.98
N PRO A 274 -18.91 -0.90 26.10
CA PRO A 274 -18.06 -0.01 25.31
C PRO A 274 -16.56 -0.20 25.56
N GLY A 275 -16.18 -0.73 26.74
CA GLY A 275 -14.77 -0.98 27.07
C GLY A 275 -14.10 -1.97 26.12
N ALA A 276 -14.84 -2.97 25.63
CA ALA A 276 -14.37 -3.91 24.61
C ALA A 276 -13.97 -3.20 23.32
N ALA A 277 -14.86 -2.35 22.80
CA ALA A 277 -14.61 -1.59 21.58
C ALA A 277 -13.40 -0.66 21.73
N ALA A 278 -13.19 -0.07 22.91
CA ALA A 278 -12.08 0.84 23.18
C ALA A 278 -10.70 0.16 23.10
N VAL A 279 -10.63 -1.12 23.45
CA VAL A 279 -9.39 -1.92 23.30
C VAL A 279 -9.28 -2.49 21.89
N MET A 280 -10.40 -2.92 21.33
CA MET A 280 -10.42 -3.61 20.03
C MET A 280 -10.07 -2.71 18.86
N ALA A 281 -10.62 -1.50 18.81
CA ALA A 281 -10.39 -0.58 17.70
C ALA A 281 -8.89 -0.28 17.47
N PRO A 282 -8.10 0.16 18.48
CA PRO A 282 -6.68 0.43 18.29
C PRO A 282 -5.86 -0.82 17.92
N LEU A 283 -6.23 -1.99 18.44
CA LEU A 283 -5.58 -3.25 18.10
C LEU A 283 -5.78 -3.61 16.62
N VAL A 284 -7.02 -3.50 16.13
CA VAL A 284 -7.35 -3.78 14.72
C VAL A 284 -6.66 -2.80 13.79
N VAL A 285 -6.65 -1.50 14.13
CA VAL A 285 -5.97 -0.49 13.32
C VAL A 285 -4.46 -0.69 13.31
N ALA A 286 -3.83 -0.98 14.44
CA ALA A 286 -2.40 -1.29 14.49
C ALA A 286 -2.06 -2.51 13.63
N THR A 287 -2.89 -3.54 13.70
CA THR A 287 -2.78 -4.77 12.90
C THR A 287 -2.87 -4.47 11.41
N TRP A 288 -3.85 -3.66 11.00
CA TRP A 288 -4.00 -3.20 9.62
C TRP A 288 -2.76 -2.45 9.11
N MET A 289 -2.22 -1.52 9.90
CA MET A 289 -1.02 -0.77 9.53
C MET A 289 0.22 -1.66 9.41
N ILE A 290 0.40 -2.61 10.34
CA ILE A 290 1.47 -3.61 10.28
C ILE A 290 1.32 -4.49 9.03
N TYR A 291 0.10 -4.92 8.73
CA TYR A 291 -0.21 -5.70 7.54
C TYR A 291 0.19 -4.95 6.26
N CYS A 292 -0.24 -3.70 6.08
CA CYS A 292 0.16 -2.88 4.93
C CYS A 292 1.69 -2.73 4.80
N ARG A 293 2.39 -2.54 5.93
CA ARG A 293 3.85 -2.42 5.97
C ARG A 293 4.56 -3.72 5.58
N LEU A 294 4.03 -4.88 5.98
CA LEU A 294 4.56 -6.18 5.57
C LEU A 294 4.51 -6.37 4.05
N TRP A 295 3.40 -5.99 3.42
CA TRP A 295 3.28 -6.05 1.95
C TRP A 295 4.21 -5.08 1.26
N GLY A 296 4.36 -3.85 1.77
CA GLY A 296 5.34 -2.91 1.23
C GLY A 296 6.76 -3.47 1.27
N ARG A 297 7.17 -4.13 2.38
CA ARG A 297 8.48 -4.78 2.47
C ARG A 297 8.65 -5.94 1.48
N LEU A 298 7.57 -6.69 1.20
CA LEU A 298 7.59 -7.73 0.18
C LEU A 298 7.82 -7.16 -1.22
N VAL A 299 7.08 -6.12 -1.58
CA VAL A 299 7.23 -5.44 -2.88
C VAL A 299 8.64 -4.88 -3.03
N TRP A 300 9.15 -4.22 -1.99
CA TRP A 300 10.52 -3.71 -1.96
C TRP A 300 11.56 -4.82 -2.17
N TYR A 301 11.37 -5.97 -1.51
CA TYR A 301 12.24 -7.13 -1.66
C TYR A 301 12.17 -7.71 -3.08
N CYS A 302 10.98 -7.90 -3.66
CA CYS A 302 10.79 -8.34 -5.05
C CYS A 302 11.53 -7.39 -6.03
N ALA A 303 11.35 -6.07 -5.85
CA ALA A 303 11.92 -5.06 -6.74
C ALA A 303 13.45 -5.08 -6.76
N GLN A 304 14.10 -5.21 -5.61
CA GLN A 304 15.56 -5.26 -5.52
C GLN A 304 16.19 -6.51 -6.15
N HIS A 305 15.41 -7.57 -6.38
CA HIS A 305 15.88 -8.80 -7.00
C HIS A 305 15.40 -8.94 -8.46
N GLY A 306 15.00 -7.83 -9.10
CA GLY A 306 14.61 -7.82 -10.53
C GLY A 306 13.37 -8.66 -10.82
N ALA A 307 12.47 -8.84 -9.85
CA ALA A 307 11.27 -9.65 -10.06
C ALA A 307 10.31 -9.08 -11.11
N PHE A 308 10.43 -7.78 -11.39
CA PHE A 308 9.51 -7.03 -12.23
C PHE A 308 10.12 -6.55 -13.57
N ASP A 309 11.37 -6.93 -13.88
CA ASP A 309 12.10 -6.42 -15.06
C ASP A 309 11.75 -7.18 -16.38
N ILE A 310 10.78 -8.10 -16.34
CA ILE A 310 10.53 -9.05 -17.43
C ILE A 310 9.82 -8.41 -18.63
N GLU A 311 8.97 -7.39 -18.40
CA GLU A 311 8.18 -6.81 -19.49
C GLU A 311 8.97 -5.84 -20.39
N SER A 312 10.08 -5.27 -19.91
CA SER A 312 10.91 -4.40 -20.75
C SER A 312 11.69 -5.17 -21.83
N GLU A 313 12.03 -6.44 -21.59
CA GLU A 313 12.77 -7.23 -22.57
C GLU A 313 11.89 -7.66 -23.75
N ASP A 314 10.63 -8.05 -23.49
CA ASP A 314 9.70 -8.49 -24.54
C ASP A 314 9.29 -7.34 -25.49
N VAL A 315 9.16 -6.11 -24.99
CA VAL A 315 8.79 -4.94 -25.80
C VAL A 315 9.96 -4.44 -26.66
N GLU A 316 11.20 -4.60 -26.20
CA GLU A 316 12.38 -4.26 -27.00
C GLU A 316 12.65 -5.30 -28.09
N GLU A 317 12.35 -6.57 -27.86
CA GLU A 317 12.54 -7.64 -28.86
C GLU A 317 11.50 -7.60 -30.00
N GLU A 318 10.27 -7.12 -29.72
CA GLU A 318 9.22 -6.96 -30.76
C GLU A 318 9.34 -5.65 -31.56
N ARG A 319 10.29 -4.77 -31.20
CA ARG A 319 10.55 -3.56 -31.99
C ARG A 319 11.20 -3.94 -33.31
N ASP A 320 10.39 -3.93 -34.37
CA ASP A 320 10.76 -4.36 -35.71
C ASP A 320 12.16 -3.82 -36.10
N PRO A 321 13.14 -4.70 -36.38
CA PRO A 321 14.48 -4.26 -36.78
C PRO A 321 14.47 -3.38 -38.04
N GLU A 322 13.38 -3.37 -38.82
CA GLU A 322 13.19 -2.40 -39.91
C GLU A 322 12.97 -0.97 -39.42
N GLU A 323 12.38 -0.74 -38.24
CA GLU A 323 12.19 0.59 -37.66
C GLU A 323 13.52 1.21 -37.16
N LEU A 324 14.50 0.36 -36.87
CA LEU A 324 15.87 0.76 -36.52
C LEU A 324 16.77 1.00 -37.75
N ARG A 325 16.29 0.77 -38.99
CA ARG A 325 17.07 1.12 -40.18
C ARG A 325 17.09 2.66 -40.35
N PRO A 326 18.28 3.30 -40.34
CA PRO A 326 18.38 4.74 -40.58
C PRO A 326 17.77 5.07 -41.95
N ARG A 327 16.74 5.93 -41.97
CA ARG A 327 16.16 6.46 -43.21
C ARG A 327 17.26 7.13 -44.00
N ARG A 328 17.73 6.47 -45.06
CA ARG A 328 18.69 7.05 -46.01
C ARG A 328 18.01 8.22 -46.72
N ALA A 329 18.56 9.41 -46.54
CA ALA A 329 18.18 10.63 -47.24
C ALA A 329 18.58 10.57 -48.72
#